data_AF-A0A6G0INQ1-F1
#
_entry.id   AF-A0A6G0INQ1-F1
#
_cell.length_a   1.000
_cell.length_b   1.000
_cell.length_c   1.000
_cell.angle_alpha   90.00
_cell.angle_beta   90.00
_cell.angle_gamma   90.00
#
_symmetry.space_group_name_H-M   'P 1'
#
loop_
_entity.id
_entity.type
_entity.pdbx_description
1 polymer ?
#
loop_
_entity_poly.entity_id
_entity_poly.type
_entity_poly.pdbx_seq_one_letter_code
_entity_poly.pdbx_strand_id
1 'polypeptide(L)'
;MLILMIFLQSCVSFVLFSPPPQSDPCCHASNHGSISDPKIAFAYLRPACVLLTREPTVTNVETLSGQLKEVNDATLQQLQEYVLFPLRFVLKVPGAKKEKTVQAVAEAMCHVLENTCVQSWETLHGLFSELCLCLCSPADPGKPADTAEELKLAVLRCLDALFHAAYGDIFFKLFEPVMLPGLGAAISLLLALGEKEKSRDIQVAALMCLQALTCSVTALRTM
;
A
#
# COMPACT_ATOMS: atom_id res chain seq x y z
N MET A 1 18.12 12.30 6.38
CA MET A 1 18.17 11.86 7.79
C MET A 1 17.32 12.73 8.72
N LEU A 2 17.37 14.06 8.66
CA LEU A 2 16.61 14.93 9.58
C LEU A 2 15.08 14.72 9.50
N ILE A 3 14.52 14.62 8.30
CA ILE A 3 13.07 14.35 8.08
C ILE A 3 12.67 12.98 8.62
N LEU A 4 13.51 11.95 8.42
CA LEU A 4 13.28 10.60 8.95
C LEU A 4 13.29 10.61 10.49
N MET A 5 14.20 11.36 11.11
CA MET A 5 14.25 11.48 12.57
C MET A 5 13.06 12.28 13.13
N ILE A 6 12.61 13.33 12.43
CA ILE A 6 11.40 14.07 12.82
C ILE A 6 10.16 13.19 12.72
N PHE A 7 10.01 12.43 11.63
CA PHE A 7 8.88 11.52 11.44
C PHE A 7 8.88 10.37 12.46
N LEU A 8 10.04 9.76 12.72
CA LEU A 8 10.18 8.74 13.78
C LEU A 8 9.84 9.31 15.16
N GLN A 9 10.25 10.53 15.49
CA GLN A 9 9.99 11.15 16.80
C GLN A 9 8.51 11.50 16.98
N SER A 10 7.84 11.94 15.92
CA SER A 10 6.39 12.17 15.91
C SER A 10 5.58 10.88 16.00
N CYS A 11 5.96 9.81 15.28
CA CYS A 11 5.28 8.51 15.36
C CYS A 11 5.45 7.85 16.74
N VAL A 12 6.64 7.94 17.36
CA VAL A 12 6.87 7.45 18.73
C VAL A 12 5.96 8.18 19.72
N SER A 13 5.82 9.50 19.57
CA SER A 13 4.94 10.30 20.43
C SER A 13 3.47 9.92 20.23
N PHE A 14 3.05 9.66 18.99
CA PHE A 14 1.69 9.23 18.67
C PHE A 14 1.36 7.83 19.23
N VAL A 15 2.24 6.83 19.07
CA VAL A 15 2.01 5.46 19.58
C VAL A 15 2.04 5.40 21.12
N LEU A 16 2.79 6.28 21.79
CA LEU A 16 2.84 6.34 23.26
C LEU A 16 1.69 7.13 23.91
N PHE A 17 1.03 8.04 23.18
CA PHE A 17 0.02 8.95 23.72
C PHE A 17 -1.39 8.81 23.12
N SER A 18 -1.58 8.05 22.04
CA SER A 18 -2.92 7.83 21.48
C SER A 18 -3.72 6.82 22.31
N PRO A 19 -4.99 7.12 22.66
CA PRO A 19 -5.89 6.14 23.27
C PRO A 19 -6.13 4.98 22.29
N PRO A 20 -6.35 3.75 22.79
CA PRO A 20 -6.62 2.61 21.93
C PRO A 20 -7.88 2.88 21.08
N PRO A 21 -7.87 2.59 19.78
CA PRO A 21 -9.07 2.73 18.96
C PRO A 21 -10.16 1.82 19.52
N GLN A 22 -11.37 2.37 19.71
CA GLN A 22 -12.55 1.59 20.06
C GLN A 22 -12.80 0.60 18.92
N SER A 23 -12.77 -0.69 19.27
CA SER A 23 -12.90 -1.80 18.33
C SER A 23 -14.34 -1.91 17.83
N ASP A 24 -14.59 -1.46 16.59
CA ASP A 24 -15.81 -1.76 15.85
C ASP A 24 -15.62 -3.01 14.95
N PRO A 25 -16.66 -3.84 14.77
CA PRO A 25 -16.50 -5.24 14.37
C PRO A 25 -16.58 -5.40 12.85
N CYS A 26 -15.54 -5.02 12.09
CA CYS A 26 -15.54 -5.24 10.63
C CYS A 26 -14.31 -5.97 10.08
N CYS A 27 -13.44 -6.55 10.91
CA CYS A 27 -12.35 -7.41 10.44
C CYS A 27 -12.59 -8.84 10.91
N HIS A 28 -12.79 -9.78 10.00
CA HIS A 28 -12.73 -11.21 10.30
C HIS A 28 -11.30 -11.54 10.76
N ALA A 29 -11.08 -11.49 12.07
CA ALA A 29 -9.79 -11.77 12.70
C ALA A 29 -9.36 -13.21 12.43
N SER A 30 -8.49 -13.40 11.44
CA SER A 30 -7.70 -14.63 11.30
C SER A 30 -6.43 -14.43 12.11
N ASN A 31 -6.52 -14.69 13.41
CA ASN A 31 -5.45 -14.43 14.38
C ASN A 31 -4.21 -15.29 14.09
N HIS A 32 -3.19 -14.71 13.41
CA HIS A 32 -1.95 -15.40 13.07
C HIS A 32 -0.66 -14.69 13.51
N GLY A 33 -0.73 -13.51 14.15
CA GLY A 33 0.42 -12.82 14.73
C GLY A 33 0.52 -13.03 16.25
N SER A 34 1.74 -13.24 16.76
CA SER A 34 2.01 -13.50 18.18
C SER A 34 2.23 -12.23 19.02
N ILE A 35 2.64 -11.13 18.39
CA ILE A 35 2.94 -9.87 19.09
C ILE A 35 1.72 -8.96 19.09
N SER A 36 1.10 -8.81 20.27
CA SER A 36 -0.13 -8.02 20.47
C SER A 36 0.05 -6.70 21.24
N ASP A 37 1.25 -6.44 21.76
CA ASP A 37 1.56 -5.17 22.44
C ASP A 37 2.23 -4.20 21.45
N PRO A 38 1.64 -3.00 21.21
CA PRO A 38 2.18 -2.02 20.26
C PRO A 38 3.59 -1.52 20.58
N LYS A 39 3.98 -1.44 21.85
CA LYS A 39 5.32 -0.98 22.22
C LYS A 39 6.36 -2.06 21.94
N ILE A 40 6.02 -3.32 22.23
CA ILE A 40 6.86 -4.46 21.88
C ILE A 40 6.98 -4.61 20.36
N ALA A 41 5.85 -4.54 19.63
CA ALA A 41 5.85 -4.61 18.17
C ALA A 41 6.65 -3.46 17.54
N PHE A 42 6.53 -2.24 18.07
CA PHE A 42 7.33 -1.10 17.61
C PHE A 42 8.82 -1.34 17.84
N ALA A 43 9.23 -1.78 19.04
CA ALA A 43 10.62 -2.09 19.35
C ALA A 43 11.17 -3.21 18.46
N TYR A 44 10.33 -4.19 18.11
CA TYR A 44 10.66 -5.33 17.26
C TYR A 44 10.82 -4.94 15.78
N LEU A 45 9.91 -4.15 15.22
CA LEU A 45 9.91 -3.74 13.81
C LEU A 45 10.92 -2.62 13.50
N ARG A 46 11.22 -1.77 14.49
CA ARG A 46 12.04 -0.57 14.29
C ARG A 46 13.42 -0.83 13.66
N PRO A 47 14.21 -1.83 14.08
CA PRO A 47 15.51 -2.11 13.48
C PRO A 47 15.41 -2.36 11.97
N ALA A 48 14.42 -3.16 11.52
CA ALA A 48 14.21 -3.45 10.11
C ALA A 48 13.72 -2.23 9.33
N CYS A 49 12.77 -1.46 9.88
CA CYS A 49 12.30 -0.22 9.24
C CYS A 49 13.44 0.79 9.05
N VAL A 50 14.29 0.99 10.06
CA VAL A 50 15.45 1.90 9.98
C VAL A 50 16.47 1.39 8.96
N LEU A 51 16.77 0.09 8.99
CA LEU A 51 17.71 -0.52 8.04
C LEU A 51 17.22 -0.37 6.60
N LEU A 52 15.93 -0.63 6.33
CA LEU A 52 15.35 -0.53 4.99
C LEU A 52 15.47 0.88 4.40
N THR A 53 15.28 1.94 5.21
CA THR A 53 15.44 3.32 4.74
C THR A 53 16.90 3.72 4.45
N ARG A 54 17.87 2.99 5.00
CA ARG A 54 19.30 3.20 4.75
C ARG A 54 19.77 2.38 3.55
N GLU A 55 19.32 1.13 3.49
CA GLU A 55 19.76 0.12 2.53
C GLU A 55 18.53 -0.57 1.91
N PRO A 56 17.96 -0.02 0.82
CA PRO A 56 16.77 -0.56 0.18
C PRO A 56 17.10 -1.79 -0.68
N THR A 57 17.36 -2.93 -0.02
CA THR A 57 17.67 -4.21 -0.66
C THR A 57 16.48 -5.17 -0.54
N VAL A 58 16.39 -6.15 -1.46
CA VAL A 58 15.34 -7.19 -1.43
C VAL A 58 15.34 -7.92 -0.08
N THR A 59 16.52 -8.32 0.41
CA THR A 59 16.68 -9.02 1.69
C THR A 59 16.17 -8.21 2.88
N ASN A 60 16.39 -6.89 2.89
CA ASN A 60 15.90 -6.03 3.98
C ASN A 60 14.36 -5.89 3.92
N VAL A 61 13.77 -5.88 2.73
CA VAL A 61 12.30 -5.88 2.56
C VAL A 61 11.70 -7.21 3.01
N GLU A 62 12.28 -8.34 2.59
CA GLU A 62 11.83 -9.68 2.98
C GLU A 62 11.95 -9.90 4.50
N THR A 63 13.01 -9.38 5.11
CA THR A 63 13.18 -9.42 6.58
C THR A 63 12.05 -8.66 7.27
N LEU A 64 11.75 -7.43 6.82
CA LEU A 64 10.62 -6.67 7.35
C LEU A 64 9.29 -7.40 7.11
N SER A 65 9.07 -7.94 5.91
CA SER A 65 7.86 -8.71 5.58
C SER A 65 7.66 -9.92 6.50
N GLY A 66 8.73 -10.66 6.79
CA GLY A 66 8.69 -11.76 7.76
C GLY A 66 8.33 -11.29 9.16
N GLN A 67 8.89 -10.16 9.61
CA GLN A 67 8.57 -9.59 10.92
C GLN A 67 7.13 -9.07 11.02
N LEU A 68 6.58 -8.50 9.94
CA LEU A 68 5.19 -8.00 9.91
C LEU A 68 4.18 -9.13 10.14
N LYS A 69 4.45 -10.33 9.64
CA LYS A 69 3.60 -11.52 9.82
C LYS A 69 3.52 -12.01 11.27
N GLU A 70 4.48 -11.63 12.11
CA GLU A 70 4.51 -11.99 13.53
C GLU A 70 3.68 -11.02 14.40
N VAL A 71 3.24 -9.89 13.84
CA VAL A 71 2.47 -8.86 14.55
C VAL A 71 0.99 -9.08 14.26
N ASN A 72 0.15 -9.05 15.29
CA ASN A 72 -1.29 -9.23 15.09
C ASN A 72 -1.94 -8.00 14.42
N ASP A 73 -3.06 -8.22 13.74
CA ASP A 73 -3.75 -7.20 12.91
C ASP A 73 -4.09 -5.93 13.69
N ALA A 74 -4.58 -6.05 14.94
CA ALA A 74 -4.94 -4.90 15.77
C ALA A 74 -3.74 -4.04 16.16
N THR A 75 -2.57 -4.65 16.36
CA THR A 75 -1.33 -3.90 16.63
C THR A 75 -0.76 -3.34 15.33
N LEU A 76 -0.82 -4.11 14.25
CA LEU A 76 -0.39 -3.68 12.93
C LEU A 76 -1.19 -2.47 12.45
N GLN A 77 -2.50 -2.41 12.75
CA GLN A 77 -3.36 -1.25 12.50
C GLN A 77 -2.85 0.01 13.18
N GLN A 78 -2.41 -0.09 14.45
CA GLN A 78 -1.88 1.06 15.20
C GLN A 78 -0.50 1.51 14.67
N LEU A 79 0.24 0.60 14.05
CA LEU A 79 1.57 0.86 13.48
C LEU A 79 1.54 1.05 11.95
N GLN A 80 0.36 1.06 11.32
CA GLN A 80 0.20 1.01 9.87
C GLN A 80 1.02 2.10 9.15
N GLU A 81 0.84 3.36 9.54
CA GLU A 81 1.56 4.48 8.91
C GLU A 81 3.08 4.37 9.11
N TYR A 82 3.52 3.88 10.27
CA TYR A 82 4.92 3.70 10.59
C TYR A 82 5.58 2.64 9.70
N VAL A 83 4.91 1.50 9.47
CA VAL A 83 5.45 0.40 8.65
C VAL A 83 5.31 0.64 7.15
N LEU A 84 4.29 1.39 6.72
CA LEU A 84 4.12 1.79 5.32
C LEU A 84 5.11 2.89 4.93
N PHE A 85 5.55 3.74 5.86
CA PHE A 85 6.52 4.79 5.58
C PHE A 85 7.81 4.28 4.88
N PRO A 86 8.57 3.30 5.41
CA PRO A 86 9.80 2.84 4.78
C PRO A 86 9.54 2.16 3.43
N LEU A 87 8.42 1.45 3.28
CA LEU A 87 8.02 0.83 2.02
C LEU A 87 7.73 1.88 0.94
N ARG A 88 6.95 2.90 1.27
CA ARG A 88 6.70 4.08 0.42
C ARG A 88 7.98 4.81 0.07
N PHE A 89 8.90 4.95 1.02
CA PHE A 89 10.17 5.60 0.79
C PHE A 89 10.97 4.91 -0.32
N VAL A 90 11.03 3.56 -0.30
CA VAL A 90 11.69 2.78 -1.36
C VAL A 90 11.03 3.03 -2.72
N LEU A 91 9.70 3.11 -2.77
CA LEU A 91 8.96 3.42 -4.00
C LEU A 91 9.11 4.87 -4.47
N LYS A 92 9.39 5.83 -3.59
CA LYS A 92 9.43 7.25 -3.95
C LYS A 92 10.83 7.75 -4.34
N VAL A 93 11.90 7.09 -3.87
CA VAL A 93 13.27 7.55 -4.15
C VAL A 93 13.53 7.58 -5.68
N PRO A 94 13.94 8.72 -6.25
CA PRO A 94 14.22 8.83 -7.67
C PRO A 94 15.48 8.04 -8.03
N GLY A 95 15.41 7.24 -9.10
CA GLY A 95 16.53 6.44 -9.60
C GLY A 95 16.07 5.12 -10.23
N ALA A 96 17.02 4.40 -10.86
CA ALA A 96 16.76 3.08 -11.41
C ALA A 96 16.57 2.07 -10.26
N LYS A 97 15.31 1.79 -9.93
CA LYS A 97 14.95 0.77 -8.94
C LYS A 97 15.08 -0.61 -9.57
N LYS A 98 15.62 -1.56 -8.81
CA LYS A 98 15.60 -2.96 -9.24
C LYS A 98 14.15 -3.45 -9.15
N GLU A 99 13.61 -3.98 -10.25
CA GLU A 99 12.22 -4.47 -10.30
C GLU A 99 11.91 -5.45 -9.17
N LYS A 100 12.84 -6.36 -8.85
CA LYS A 100 12.70 -7.29 -7.72
C LYS A 100 12.52 -6.61 -6.36
N THR A 101 13.15 -5.45 -6.16
CA THR A 101 12.98 -4.67 -4.91
C THR A 101 11.60 -4.01 -4.89
N VAL A 102 11.15 -3.47 -6.02
CA VAL A 102 9.80 -2.89 -6.12
C VAL A 102 8.73 -3.96 -5.90
N GLN A 103 8.92 -5.14 -6.48
CA GLN A 103 8.05 -6.30 -6.30
C GLN A 103 7.96 -6.70 -4.82
N ALA A 104 9.10 -6.93 -4.16
CA ALA A 104 9.13 -7.30 -2.74
C ALA A 104 8.45 -6.24 -1.85
N VAL A 105 8.61 -4.95 -2.19
CA VAL A 105 7.95 -3.86 -1.48
C VAL A 105 6.44 -3.89 -1.69
N ALA A 106 5.98 -4.09 -2.92
CA ALA A 106 4.55 -4.20 -3.23
C ALA A 106 3.91 -5.39 -2.49
N GLU A 107 4.59 -6.54 -2.44
CA GLU A 107 4.12 -7.71 -1.70
C GLU A 107 4.06 -7.46 -0.17
N ALA A 108 5.08 -6.81 0.39
CA ALA A 108 5.08 -6.42 1.81
C ALA A 108 3.96 -5.42 2.13
N MET A 109 3.71 -4.44 1.25
CA MET A 109 2.61 -3.49 1.39
C MET A 109 1.25 -4.17 1.28
N CYS A 110 1.09 -5.11 0.32
CA CYS A 110 -0.13 -5.90 0.15
C CYS A 110 -0.51 -6.60 1.45
N HIS A 111 0.45 -7.27 2.10
CA HIS A 111 0.22 -7.91 3.40
C HIS A 111 -0.25 -6.92 4.48
N VAL A 112 0.35 -5.73 4.57
CA VAL A 112 -0.11 -4.72 5.53
C VAL A 112 -1.54 -4.29 5.22
N LEU A 113 -1.86 -4.01 3.95
CA LEU A 113 -3.17 -3.52 3.53
C LEU A 113 -4.27 -4.58 3.67
N GLU A 114 -3.98 -5.86 3.46
CA GLU A 114 -4.95 -6.95 3.66
C GLU A 114 -5.34 -7.13 5.13
N ASN A 115 -4.50 -6.68 6.07
CA ASN A 115 -4.68 -6.87 7.52
C ASN A 115 -4.97 -5.56 8.26
N THR A 116 -5.14 -4.44 7.54
CA THR A 116 -5.40 -3.13 8.15
C THR A 116 -6.33 -2.28 7.28
N CYS A 117 -6.98 -1.29 7.89
CA CYS A 117 -7.80 -0.28 7.21
C CYS A 117 -7.00 1.02 7.05
N VAL A 118 -6.97 1.58 5.84
CA VAL A 118 -6.41 2.90 5.56
C VAL A 118 -7.46 3.95 5.91
N GLN A 119 -7.11 4.88 6.81
CA GLN A 119 -8.02 5.93 7.30
C GLN A 119 -7.57 7.35 6.91
N SER A 120 -6.35 7.49 6.38
CA SER A 120 -5.77 8.78 5.99
C SER A 120 -5.79 8.96 4.47
N TRP A 121 -6.34 10.09 4.02
CA TRP A 121 -6.31 10.49 2.61
C TRP A 121 -4.88 10.58 2.07
N GLU A 122 -3.94 11.11 2.85
CA GLU A 122 -2.54 11.26 2.45
C GLU A 122 -1.85 9.90 2.22
N THR A 123 -2.25 8.89 3.01
CA THR A 123 -1.80 7.51 2.84
C THR A 123 -2.43 6.90 1.59
N LEU A 124 -3.76 6.94 1.43
CA LEU A 124 -4.44 6.41 0.25
C LEU A 124 -3.90 7.02 -1.04
N HIS A 125 -3.93 8.35 -1.15
CA HIS A 125 -3.49 9.10 -2.32
C HIS A 125 -2.02 8.82 -2.66
N GLY A 126 -1.17 8.82 -1.63
CA GLY A 126 0.25 8.58 -1.82
C GLY A 126 0.56 7.16 -2.24
N LEU A 127 -0.11 6.15 -1.68
CA LEU A 127 0.08 4.75 -2.10
C LEU A 127 -0.42 4.52 -3.53
N PHE A 128 -1.62 5.00 -3.83
CA PHE A 128 -2.22 4.89 -5.15
C PHE A 128 -1.31 5.48 -6.23
N SER A 129 -0.81 6.70 -6.02
CA SER A 129 0.07 7.38 -6.96
C SER A 129 1.37 6.61 -7.21
N GLU A 130 2.06 6.18 -6.15
CA GLU A 130 3.34 5.47 -6.27
C GLU A 130 3.18 4.09 -6.92
N LEU A 131 2.09 3.37 -6.62
CA LEU A 131 1.79 2.08 -7.23
C LEU A 131 1.44 2.22 -8.72
N CYS A 132 0.63 3.21 -9.10
CA CYS A 132 0.37 3.50 -10.52
C CYS A 132 1.65 3.87 -11.28
N LEU A 133 2.57 4.64 -10.66
CA LEU A 133 3.86 4.97 -11.25
C LEU A 133 4.77 3.76 -11.46
N CYS A 134 4.61 2.69 -10.67
CA CYS A 134 5.35 1.44 -10.88
C CYS A 134 4.86 0.67 -12.11
N LEU A 135 3.64 0.94 -12.57
CA LEU A 135 3.01 0.25 -13.69
C LEU A 135 3.04 1.06 -14.99
N CYS A 136 3.16 2.39 -14.92
CA CYS A 136 3.02 3.25 -16.09
C CYS A 136 4.36 3.57 -16.77
N SER A 137 4.31 3.79 -18.07
CA SER A 137 5.45 4.28 -18.83
C SER A 137 5.79 5.72 -18.43
N PRO A 138 7.07 6.08 -18.19
CA PRO A 138 7.46 7.45 -17.88
C PRO A 138 7.07 8.49 -18.94
N ALA A 139 6.88 8.05 -20.19
CA ALA A 139 6.50 8.90 -21.31
C ALA A 139 4.98 9.06 -21.49
N ASP A 140 4.18 8.14 -20.95
CA ASP A 140 2.73 8.11 -21.12
C ASP A 140 2.08 7.42 -19.91
N PRO A 141 1.60 8.17 -18.91
CA PRO A 141 1.03 7.63 -17.68
C PRO A 141 -0.18 6.72 -17.88
N GLY A 142 -0.87 6.83 -19.03
CA GLY A 142 -2.01 5.97 -19.38
C GLY A 142 -1.61 4.65 -20.02
N LYS A 143 -0.31 4.40 -20.25
CA LYS A 143 0.19 3.17 -20.88
C LYS A 143 1.00 2.32 -19.91
N PRO A 144 0.87 0.99 -19.98
CA PRO A 144 1.71 0.08 -19.22
C PRO A 144 3.18 0.23 -19.58
N ALA A 145 4.05 0.15 -18.58
CA ALA A 145 5.49 0.02 -18.77
C ALA A 145 5.85 -1.39 -19.26
N ASP A 146 6.99 -1.49 -19.93
CA ASP A 146 7.61 -2.77 -20.30
C ASP A 146 8.44 -3.30 -19.12
N THR A 147 7.75 -3.80 -18.10
CA THR A 147 8.32 -4.38 -16.87
C THR A 147 7.97 -5.86 -16.77
N ALA A 148 8.69 -6.60 -15.91
CA ALA A 148 8.40 -8.01 -15.63
C ALA A 148 6.93 -8.25 -15.23
N GLU A 149 6.37 -9.38 -15.67
CA GLU A 149 4.98 -9.77 -15.39
C GLU A 149 4.73 -9.95 -13.89
N GLU A 150 5.70 -10.50 -13.17
CA GLU A 150 5.63 -10.72 -11.72
C GLU A 150 5.53 -9.40 -10.95
N LEU A 151 6.26 -8.37 -11.39
CA LEU A 151 6.17 -7.04 -10.82
C LEU A 151 4.78 -6.44 -11.07
N LYS A 152 4.27 -6.51 -12.31
CA LYS A 152 2.94 -6.00 -12.65
C LYS A 152 1.87 -6.65 -11.78
N LEU A 153 1.92 -7.96 -11.63
CA LEU A 153 0.96 -8.72 -10.83
C LEU A 153 1.04 -8.35 -9.34
N ALA A 154 2.24 -8.21 -8.78
CA ALA A 154 2.42 -7.81 -7.39
C ALA A 154 1.85 -6.40 -7.13
N VAL A 155 2.07 -5.44 -8.03
CA VAL A 155 1.56 -4.08 -7.89
C VAL A 155 0.03 -4.04 -8.07
N LEU A 156 -0.53 -4.79 -9.01
CA LEU A 156 -1.99 -4.88 -9.19
C LEU A 156 -2.68 -5.48 -7.96
N ARG A 157 -2.13 -6.56 -7.37
CA ARG A 157 -2.65 -7.11 -6.11
C ARG A 157 -2.58 -6.10 -4.98
N CYS A 158 -1.48 -5.35 -4.89
CA CYS A 158 -1.35 -4.30 -3.88
C CYS A 158 -2.33 -3.13 -4.09
N LEU A 159 -2.66 -2.78 -5.33
CA LEU A 159 -3.71 -1.79 -5.65
C LEU A 159 -5.09 -2.29 -5.25
N ASP A 160 -5.40 -3.55 -5.56
CA ASP A 160 -6.65 -4.18 -5.17
C ASP A 160 -6.81 -4.20 -3.64
N ALA A 161 -5.78 -4.63 -2.92
CA ALA A 161 -5.73 -4.58 -1.46
C ALA A 161 -5.90 -3.15 -0.92
N LEU A 162 -5.27 -2.15 -1.55
CA LEU A 162 -5.42 -0.74 -1.17
C LEU A 162 -6.88 -0.26 -1.29
N PHE A 163 -7.56 -0.61 -2.38
CA PHE A 163 -8.94 -0.22 -2.60
C PHE A 163 -9.89 -0.86 -1.60
N HIS A 164 -9.66 -2.12 -1.23
CA HIS A 164 -10.44 -2.80 -0.20
C HIS A 164 -10.11 -2.33 1.22
N ALA A 165 -8.87 -1.92 1.48
CA ALA A 165 -8.43 -1.40 2.77
C ALA A 165 -8.89 0.04 3.03
N ALA A 166 -9.20 0.81 1.98
CA ALA A 166 -9.64 2.20 2.11
C ALA A 166 -11.00 2.29 2.81
N TYR A 167 -11.00 2.89 4.00
CA TYR A 167 -12.17 2.91 4.87
C TYR A 167 -13.05 4.16 4.68
N GLY A 168 -14.35 3.95 4.51
CA GLY A 168 -15.34 5.02 4.58
C GLY A 168 -15.26 6.02 3.43
N ASP A 169 -15.39 7.31 3.77
CA ASP A 169 -15.52 8.41 2.81
C ASP A 169 -14.20 8.79 2.11
N ILE A 170 -13.05 8.37 2.64
CA ILE A 170 -11.75 8.72 2.04
C ILE A 170 -11.59 8.12 0.64
N PHE A 171 -12.22 6.98 0.36
CA PHE A 171 -12.18 6.35 -0.96
C PHE A 171 -12.86 7.24 -2.01
N PHE A 172 -13.94 7.92 -1.61
CA PHE A 172 -14.69 8.80 -2.51
C PHE A 172 -13.93 10.06 -2.91
N LYS A 173 -12.91 10.46 -2.14
CA LYS A 173 -12.01 11.56 -2.50
C LYS A 173 -11.23 11.28 -3.79
N LEU A 174 -11.06 10.01 -4.20
CA LEU A 174 -10.49 9.67 -5.51
C LEU A 174 -11.35 10.17 -6.69
N PHE A 175 -12.65 10.36 -6.47
CA PHE A 175 -13.61 10.81 -7.48
C PHE A 175 -13.88 12.32 -7.44
N GLU A 176 -13.19 13.05 -6.57
CA GLU A 176 -13.26 14.52 -6.55
C GLU A 176 -12.60 15.12 -7.81
N PRO A 177 -13.06 16.29 -8.30
CA PRO A 177 -12.59 16.90 -9.55
C PRO A 177 -11.06 17.04 -9.66
N VAL A 178 -10.39 17.31 -8.54
CA VAL A 178 -8.93 17.46 -8.48
C VAL A 178 -8.19 16.15 -8.79
N MET A 179 -8.80 15.01 -8.49
CA MET A 179 -8.23 13.67 -8.66
C MET A 179 -8.59 13.02 -9.99
N LEU A 180 -9.65 13.49 -10.67
CA LEU A 180 -10.14 12.90 -11.92
C LEU A 180 -9.07 12.73 -13.01
N PRO A 181 -8.10 13.65 -13.22
CA PRO A 181 -7.04 13.42 -14.19
C PRO A 181 -6.15 12.22 -13.83
N GLY A 182 -5.76 12.10 -12.56
CA GLY A 182 -4.93 10.98 -12.08
C GLY A 182 -5.69 9.65 -12.08
N LEU A 183 -6.95 9.68 -11.63
CA LEU A 183 -7.83 8.51 -11.67
C LEU A 183 -8.12 8.06 -13.11
N GLY A 184 -8.37 9.01 -14.02
CA GLY A 184 -8.59 8.71 -15.44
C GLY A 184 -7.36 8.07 -16.11
N ALA A 185 -6.16 8.54 -15.76
CA ALA A 185 -4.91 7.90 -16.21
C ALA A 185 -4.78 6.48 -15.66
N ALA A 186 -5.07 6.26 -14.38
CA ALA A 186 -5.04 4.93 -13.77
C ALA A 186 -6.08 3.98 -14.39
N ILE A 187 -7.31 4.44 -14.63
CA ILE A 187 -8.34 3.65 -15.33
C ILE A 187 -7.87 3.29 -16.73
N SER A 188 -7.30 4.24 -17.47
CA SER A 188 -6.76 3.99 -18.82
C SER A 188 -5.64 2.95 -18.80
N LEU A 189 -4.76 3.03 -17.80
CA LEU A 189 -3.67 2.08 -17.56
C LEU A 189 -4.21 0.68 -17.24
N LEU A 190 -5.18 0.56 -16.33
CA LEU A 190 -5.80 -0.71 -15.96
C LEU A 190 -6.55 -1.35 -17.14
N LEU A 191 -7.27 -0.55 -17.93
CA LEU A 191 -7.90 -1.03 -19.17
C LEU A 191 -6.85 -1.53 -20.16
N ALA A 192 -5.75 -0.81 -20.36
CA ALA A 192 -4.68 -1.24 -21.24
C ALA A 192 -4.03 -2.56 -20.77
N LEU A 193 -3.84 -2.76 -19.46
CA LEU A 193 -3.38 -4.03 -18.88
C LEU A 193 -4.41 -5.15 -19.08
N GLY A 194 -5.70 -4.86 -18.87
CA GLY A 194 -6.79 -5.82 -19.05
C GLY A 194 -7.00 -6.27 -20.50
N GLU A 195 -6.78 -5.37 -21.47
CA GLU A 195 -7.04 -5.63 -22.88
C GLU A 195 -5.83 -6.15 -23.67
N LYS A 196 -4.64 -5.61 -23.38
CA LYS A 196 -3.46 -5.77 -24.26
C LYS A 196 -2.39 -6.69 -23.72
N GLU A 197 -2.39 -6.98 -22.42
CA GLU A 197 -1.40 -7.86 -21.80
C GLU A 197 -1.63 -9.32 -22.22
N LYS A 198 -0.57 -10.12 -22.32
CA LYS A 198 -0.69 -11.54 -22.71
C LYS A 198 -1.07 -12.45 -21.56
N SER A 199 -0.62 -12.12 -20.35
CA SER A 199 -0.85 -12.91 -19.15
C SER A 199 -2.28 -12.77 -18.66
N ARG A 200 -3.00 -13.90 -18.57
CA ARG A 200 -4.38 -13.92 -18.06
C ARG A 200 -4.47 -13.47 -16.61
N ASP A 201 -3.44 -13.75 -15.81
CA ASP A 201 -3.42 -13.36 -14.39
C ASP A 201 -3.35 -11.83 -14.25
N ILE A 202 -2.56 -11.17 -15.10
CA ILE A 202 -2.50 -9.70 -15.15
C ILE A 202 -3.82 -9.12 -15.63
N GLN A 203 -4.41 -9.70 -16.68
CA GLN A 203 -5.72 -9.25 -17.19
C GLN A 203 -6.79 -9.32 -16.10
N VAL A 204 -6.89 -10.46 -15.39
CA VAL A 204 -7.85 -10.65 -14.31
C VAL A 204 -7.58 -9.68 -13.15
N ALA A 205 -6.33 -9.54 -12.72
CA ALA A 205 -5.97 -8.63 -11.63
C ALA A 205 -6.29 -7.16 -11.97
N ALA A 206 -6.07 -6.74 -13.22
CA ALA A 206 -6.43 -5.40 -13.67
C ALA A 206 -7.96 -5.17 -13.69
N LEU A 207 -8.73 -6.18 -14.11
CA LEU A 207 -10.19 -6.14 -14.07
C LEU A 207 -10.73 -6.12 -12.63
N MET A 208 -10.09 -6.83 -11.69
CA MET A 208 -10.45 -6.76 -10.26
C MET A 208 -10.23 -5.36 -9.70
N CYS A 209 -9.10 -4.72 -10.02
CA CYS A 209 -8.86 -3.32 -9.64
C CYS A 209 -9.94 -2.37 -10.20
N LEU A 210 -10.34 -2.54 -11.47
CA LEU A 210 -11.43 -1.75 -12.08
C LEU A 210 -12.78 -2.03 -11.43
N GLN A 211 -13.04 -3.28 -11.06
CA GLN A 211 -14.24 -3.66 -10.32
C GLN A 211 -14.26 -3.00 -8.95
N ALA A 212 -13.16 -3.00 -8.19
CA ALA A 212 -13.06 -2.34 -6.89
C ALA A 212 -13.30 -0.82 -7.00
N LEU A 213 -12.79 -0.17 -8.05
CA LEU A 213 -13.05 1.25 -8.33
C LEU A 213 -14.52 1.53 -8.67
N THR A 214 -15.19 0.66 -9.43
CA THR A 214 -16.55 0.90 -9.94
C THR A 214 -17.66 0.42 -9.01
N CYS A 215 -17.46 -0.69 -8.30
CA CYS A 215 -18.44 -1.26 -7.37
C CYS A 215 -18.73 -0.30 -6.21
N SER A 216 -17.70 0.41 -5.75
CA SER A 216 -17.80 1.50 -4.76
C SER A 216 -18.58 2.72 -5.28
N VAL A 217 -18.56 2.99 -6.59
CA VAL A 217 -19.30 4.10 -7.21
C VAL A 217 -20.79 3.78 -7.35
N THR A 218 -21.16 2.52 -7.55
CA THR A 218 -22.58 2.12 -7.60
C THR A 218 -23.34 2.37 -6.30
N ALA A 219 -22.68 2.27 -5.14
CA ALA A 219 -23.28 2.57 -3.84
C ALA A 219 -23.67 4.06 -3.68
N LEU A 220 -22.94 4.97 -4.33
CA LEU A 220 -23.20 6.42 -4.30
C LEU A 220 -24.42 6.86 -5.11
N ARG A 221 -24.84 6.10 -6.13
CA ARG A 221 -26.05 6.44 -6.91
C ARG A 221 -27.35 6.01 -6.25
N THR A 222 -27.27 5.21 -5.19
CA THR A 222 -28.42 4.69 -4.45
C THR A 222 -28.68 5.40 -3.11
N MET A 223 -27.86 6.40 -2.77
CA MET A 223 -28.08 7.34 -1.65
C MET A 223 -28.55 8.69 -2.17
#